data_AF-M6ZRL1-F1
#
_entry.id   AF-M6ZRL1-F1
#
_cell.length_a   1.000
_cell.length_b   1.000
_cell.length_c   1.000
_cell.angle_alpha   90.00
_cell.angle_beta   90.00
_cell.angle_gamma   90.00
#
_symmetry.space_group_name_H-M   'P 1'
#
loop_
_entity.id
_entity.type
_entity.pdbx_description
1 polymer ?
#
loop_
_entity_poly.entity_id
_entity_poly.type
_entity_poly.pdbx_seq_one_letter_code
_entity_poly.pdbx_strand_id
1 'polypeptide(L)'
;MVYVTRKLKDNGDRYFGPYSDVKSTRETLDIILRIFPVRKTRQVLPLPRPRRPCLNFDMGRCLGPCQGNIPVEDYKVIIDQVIQFLEGRKESLVSDLNIKMSNASERLDFEKAARYRDMLQRIQNFREKQTVVSLEGGDEDVIGFAKKTRRRTSDSFRN
;
A
#
# COMPACT_ATOMS: atom_id res chain seq x y z
N MET A 1 2.05 4.29 5.01
CA MET A 1 3.22 3.37 4.97
C MET A 1 2.73 1.95 5.17
N VAL A 2 3.54 0.94 4.81
CA VAL A 2 3.18 -0.49 4.96
C VAL A 2 4.30 -1.18 5.73
N TYR A 3 3.96 -1.98 6.74
CA TYR A 3 4.95 -2.66 7.57
C TYR A 3 4.38 -3.92 8.23
N VAL A 4 5.26 -4.86 8.57
CA VAL A 4 4.90 -6.08 9.33
C VAL A 4 4.81 -5.79 10.83
N THR A 5 3.76 -6.30 11.47
CA THR A 5 3.56 -6.27 12.93
C THR A 5 2.99 -7.60 13.42
N ARG A 6 3.31 -7.97 14.67
CA ARG A 6 2.67 -9.07 15.41
C ARG A 6 1.66 -8.57 16.44
N LYS A 7 1.52 -7.25 16.58
CA LYS A 7 0.64 -6.60 17.56
C LYS A 7 -0.44 -5.82 16.82
N LEU A 8 -1.69 -6.13 17.13
CA LEU A 8 -2.85 -5.34 16.73
C LEU A 8 -3.03 -4.19 17.72
N LYS A 9 -3.26 -2.99 17.20
CA LYS A 9 -3.55 -1.77 17.97
C LYS A 9 -4.81 -1.12 17.42
N ASP A 10 -5.59 -0.49 18.28
CA ASP A 10 -6.75 0.31 17.89
C ASP A 10 -6.31 1.76 17.61
N ASN A 11 -5.62 1.94 16.47
CA ASN A 11 -5.01 3.20 16.07
C ASN A 11 -5.38 3.63 14.64
N GLY A 12 -6.43 3.02 14.07
CA GLY A 12 -6.87 3.26 12.70
C GLY A 12 -6.02 2.59 11.62
N ASP A 13 -5.03 1.77 11.99
CA ASP A 13 -4.27 0.95 11.03
C ASP A 13 -5.20 -0.12 10.40
N ARG A 14 -4.97 -0.42 9.12
CA ARG A 14 -5.56 -1.60 8.46
C ARG A 14 -4.61 -2.78 8.58
N TYR A 15 -5.15 -3.94 8.93
CA TYR A 15 -4.39 -5.18 9.12
C TYR A 15 -4.80 -6.20 8.05
N PHE A 16 -3.80 -6.86 7.47
CA PHE A 16 -3.97 -7.92 6.46
C PHE A 16 -3.26 -9.17 6.97
N GLY A 17 -3.90 -10.33 6.84
CA GLY A 17 -3.49 -11.60 7.42
C GLY A 17 -4.63 -12.27 8.21
N PRO A 18 -4.35 -13.30 9.03
CA PRO A 18 -3.03 -13.82 9.38
C PRO A 18 -2.33 -14.51 8.20
N TYR A 19 -1.02 -14.36 8.11
CA TYR A 19 -0.18 -15.11 7.17
C TYR A 19 0.31 -16.40 7.84
N SER A 20 0.48 -17.46 7.06
CA SER A 20 0.97 -18.77 7.50
C SER A 20 2.31 -18.68 8.23
N ASP A 21 3.22 -17.85 7.74
CA ASP A 21 4.51 -17.61 8.37
C ASP A 21 5.08 -16.20 8.09
N VAL A 22 6.20 -15.91 8.77
CA VAL A 22 6.90 -14.62 8.69
C VAL A 22 7.55 -14.40 7.33
N LYS A 23 7.99 -15.46 6.65
CA LYS A 23 8.61 -15.41 5.32
C LYS A 23 7.56 -14.97 4.29
N SER A 24 6.38 -15.59 4.23
CA SER A 24 5.28 -15.19 3.33
C SER A 24 4.86 -13.74 3.56
N THR A 25 4.82 -13.29 4.83
CA THR A 25 4.51 -11.89 5.16
C THR A 25 5.59 -10.93 4.60
N ARG A 26 6.87 -11.29 4.72
CA ARG A 26 7.99 -10.48 4.24
C ARG A 26 8.06 -10.45 2.71
N GLU A 27 7.78 -11.57 2.06
CA GLU A 27 7.69 -11.67 0.59
C GLU A 27 6.56 -10.78 0.07
N THR A 28 5.38 -10.85 0.69
CA THR A 28 4.25 -9.96 0.37
C THR A 28 4.63 -8.49 0.52
N LEU A 29 5.29 -8.13 1.63
CA LEU A 29 5.77 -6.76 1.82
C LEU A 29 6.78 -6.36 0.73
N ASP A 30 7.72 -7.24 0.37
CA ASP A 30 8.70 -6.95 -0.67
C ASP A 30 8.05 -6.72 -2.04
N ILE A 31 7.02 -7.50 -2.38
CA ILE A 31 6.21 -7.31 -3.59
C ILE A 31 5.54 -5.94 -3.59
N ILE A 32 4.89 -5.57 -2.48
CA ILE A 32 4.25 -4.26 -2.35
C ILE A 32 5.27 -3.13 -2.53
N LEU A 33 6.43 -3.23 -1.89
CA LEU A 33 7.50 -2.22 -1.99
C LEU A 33 8.15 -2.17 -3.37
N ARG A 34 8.05 -3.25 -4.16
CA ARG A 34 8.49 -3.28 -5.56
C ARG A 34 7.45 -2.70 -6.49
N ILE A 35 6.16 -2.87 -6.23
CA ILE A 35 5.09 -2.38 -7.11
C ILE A 35 4.82 -0.89 -6.84
N PHE A 36 4.61 -0.52 -5.58
CA PHE A 36 4.09 0.80 -5.20
C PHE A 36 5.20 1.67 -4.60
N PRO A 37 5.28 2.97 -4.96
CA PRO A 37 6.31 3.87 -4.47
C PRO A 37 6.03 4.36 -3.04
N VAL A 38 5.98 3.45 -2.08
CA VAL A 38 5.64 3.72 -0.67
C VAL A 38 6.87 3.84 0.22
N ARG A 39 6.72 4.61 1.31
CA ARG A 39 7.76 4.82 2.29
C ARG A 39 7.98 3.57 3.15
N LYS A 40 9.25 3.17 3.28
CA LYS A 40 9.69 2.05 4.13
C LYS A 40 9.94 2.44 5.60
N THR A 41 10.28 3.69 5.87
CA THR A 41 10.65 4.16 7.23
C THR A 41 9.42 4.36 8.12
N ARG A 42 9.59 4.18 9.43
CA ARG A 42 8.52 4.29 10.45
C ARG A 42 8.42 5.66 11.13
N GLN A 43 9.11 6.67 10.62
CA GLN A 43 9.10 8.00 11.23
C GLN A 43 7.71 8.64 11.17
N VAL A 44 7.34 9.42 12.17
CA VAL A 44 6.11 10.21 12.12
C VAL A 44 6.34 11.40 11.18
N LEU A 45 5.36 11.71 10.33
CA LEU A 45 5.39 12.88 9.42
C LEU A 45 4.33 13.90 9.86
N PRO A 46 4.52 15.19 9.53
CA PRO A 46 5.70 15.78 8.88
C PRO A 46 6.94 15.75 9.79
N LEU A 47 8.14 15.73 9.19
CA LEU A 47 9.38 15.87 9.96
C LEU A 47 9.58 17.34 10.35
N PRO A 48 10.25 17.63 11.49
CA PRO A 48 10.58 19.02 11.87
C PRO A 48 11.41 19.77 10.81
N ARG A 49 12.20 19.03 10.02
CA ARG A 49 12.94 19.54 8.87
C ARG A 49 12.90 18.52 7.73
N PRO A 50 12.79 18.95 6.46
CA PRO A 50 12.93 18.06 5.32
C PRO A 50 14.25 17.29 5.37
N ARG A 51 14.20 15.99 5.09
CA ARG A 51 15.41 15.17 4.99
C ARG A 51 16.01 15.24 3.59
N ARG A 52 17.32 15.00 3.52
CA ARG A 52 17.98 14.69 2.24
C ARG A 52 17.29 13.49 1.57
N PRO A 53 17.26 13.45 0.22
CA PRO A 53 16.80 12.29 -0.53
C PRO A 53 17.50 11.02 -0.04
N CYS A 54 16.74 9.94 0.09
CA CYS A 54 17.32 8.63 0.38
C CYS A 54 17.32 7.80 -0.89
N LEU A 55 18.13 6.74 -0.90
CA LEU A 55 18.26 5.85 -2.05
C LEU A 55 16.92 5.35 -2.63
N ASN A 56 15.91 5.09 -1.78
CA ASN A 56 14.60 4.65 -2.28
C ASN A 56 13.86 5.75 -3.05
N PHE A 57 14.05 7.03 -2.67
CA PHE A 57 13.53 8.15 -3.43
C PHE A 57 14.25 8.27 -4.77
N ASP A 58 15.58 8.22 -4.76
CA ASP A 58 16.39 8.35 -5.98
C ASP A 58 16.14 7.20 -6.97
N MET A 59 15.84 6.00 -6.48
CA MET A 59 15.44 4.85 -7.29
C MET A 59 13.96 4.85 -7.71
N GLY A 60 13.17 5.88 -7.35
CA GLY A 60 11.72 5.94 -7.62
C GLY A 60 10.87 4.91 -6.87
N ARG A 61 11.41 4.25 -5.84
CA ARG A 61 10.70 3.27 -4.99
C ARG A 61 9.92 3.93 -3.84
N CYS A 62 10.05 5.23 -3.67
CA CYS A 62 9.36 6.01 -2.65
C CYS A 62 9.14 7.42 -3.19
N LEU A 63 7.95 7.99 -3.02
CA LEU A 63 7.66 9.38 -3.42
C LEU A 63 8.31 10.43 -2.51
N GLY A 64 9.00 9.99 -1.45
CA GLY A 64 9.78 10.87 -0.58
C GLY A 64 8.96 11.80 0.33
N PRO A 65 7.83 11.39 0.94
CA PRO A 65 7.00 12.29 1.76
C PRO A 65 7.75 12.91 2.97
N CYS A 66 8.91 12.35 3.35
CA CYS A 66 9.80 12.95 4.34
C CYS A 66 10.53 14.23 3.86
N GLN A 67 10.50 14.51 2.56
CA GLN A 67 11.00 15.76 1.95
C GLN A 67 9.92 16.84 1.87
N GLY A 68 8.65 16.49 2.10
CA GLY A 68 7.52 17.44 1.96
C GLY A 68 7.19 17.79 0.50
N ASN A 69 7.67 17.02 -0.47
CA ASN A 69 7.53 17.25 -1.90
C ASN A 69 6.27 16.61 -2.53
N ILE A 70 5.39 16.02 -1.72
CA ILE A 70 4.16 15.37 -2.19
C ILE A 70 2.99 15.71 -1.26
N PRO A 71 1.82 16.11 -1.80
CA PRO A 71 0.60 16.28 -1.03
C PRO A 71 0.17 15.00 -0.31
N VAL A 72 -0.50 15.15 0.83
CA VAL A 72 -0.97 14.00 1.63
C VAL A 72 -2.00 13.19 0.84
N GLU A 73 -2.83 13.88 0.06
CA GLU A 73 -3.90 13.33 -0.77
C GLU A 73 -3.33 12.44 -1.88
N ASP A 74 -2.28 12.90 -2.56
CA ASP A 74 -1.60 12.11 -3.58
C ASP A 74 -0.93 10.87 -2.98
N TYR A 75 -0.30 11.00 -1.81
CA TYR A 75 0.28 9.86 -1.13
C TYR A 75 -0.79 8.86 -0.66
N LYS A 76 -1.96 9.35 -0.25
CA LYS A 76 -3.11 8.53 0.14
C LYS A 76 -3.63 7.70 -1.04
N VAL A 77 -3.69 8.26 -2.25
CA VAL A 77 -4.08 7.50 -3.45
C VAL A 77 -3.19 6.26 -3.65
N ILE A 78 -1.88 6.37 -3.39
CA ILE A 78 -0.97 5.22 -3.48
C ILE A 78 -1.27 4.19 -2.39
N ILE A 79 -1.59 4.62 -1.16
CA ILE A 79 -1.97 3.71 -0.08
C ILE A 79 -3.29 3.00 -0.39
N ASP A 80 -4.26 3.70 -0.97
CA ASP A 80 -5.53 3.10 -1.39
C ASP A 80 -5.32 2.04 -2.48
N GLN A 81 -4.37 2.26 -3.40
CA GLN A 81 -3.98 1.24 -4.39
C GLN A 81 -3.34 0.00 -3.74
N VAL A 82 -2.48 0.19 -2.72
CA VAL A 82 -1.94 -0.94 -1.94
C VAL A 82 -3.06 -1.71 -1.25
N ILE A 83 -4.02 -1.01 -0.67
CA ILE A 83 -5.18 -1.61 -0.01
C ILE A 83 -5.99 -2.43 -1.02
N GLN A 84 -6.32 -1.87 -2.19
CA GLN A 84 -7.03 -2.60 -3.25
C GLN A 84 -6.27 -3.86 -3.70
N PHE A 85 -4.95 -3.77 -3.83
CA PHE A 85 -4.09 -4.90 -4.18
C PHE A 85 -4.15 -6.01 -3.12
N LEU A 86 -4.02 -5.65 -1.85
CA LEU A 86 -4.09 -6.59 -0.71
C LEU A 86 -5.49 -7.18 -0.51
N GLU A 87 -6.55 -6.48 -0.92
CA GLU A 87 -7.93 -6.96 -0.90
C GLU A 87 -8.27 -7.86 -2.12
N GLY A 88 -7.26 -8.23 -2.94
CA GLY A 88 -7.43 -9.12 -4.09
C GLY A 88 -8.14 -8.46 -5.29
N ARG A 89 -8.45 -7.17 -5.24
CA ARG A 89 -9.20 -6.44 -6.27
C ARG A 89 -8.33 -6.01 -7.47
N LYS A 90 -7.54 -6.95 -7.98
CA LYS A 90 -6.50 -6.71 -8.98
C LYS A 90 -7.04 -6.16 -10.30
N GLU A 91 -8.10 -6.76 -10.84
CA GLU A 91 -8.67 -6.36 -12.13
C GLU A 91 -9.18 -4.91 -12.09
N SER A 92 -9.89 -4.56 -11.01
CA SER A 92 -10.33 -3.19 -10.78
C SER A 92 -9.17 -2.22 -10.63
N LEU A 93 -8.11 -2.60 -9.90
CA LEU A 93 -6.91 -1.78 -9.73
C LEU A 93 -6.20 -1.53 -11.08
N VAL A 94 -6.09 -2.56 -11.92
CA VAL A 94 -5.49 -2.44 -13.25
C VAL A 94 -6.33 -1.52 -14.14
N SER A 95 -7.66 -1.66 -14.13
CA SER A 95 -8.57 -0.77 -14.85
C SER A 95 -8.42 0.69 -14.37
N ASP A 96 -8.46 0.91 -13.05
CA ASP A 96 -8.29 2.23 -12.43
C ASP A 96 -6.94 2.86 -12.79
N LEU A 97 -5.86 2.09 -12.79
CA LEU A 97 -4.53 2.57 -13.16
C LEU A 97 -4.44 2.95 -14.63
N ASN A 98 -5.07 2.19 -15.53
CA ASN A 98 -5.14 2.54 -16.96
C ASN A 98 -5.89 3.86 -17.17
N ILE A 99 -7.06 4.01 -16.55
CA ILE A 99 -7.86 5.25 -16.62
C ILE A 99 -7.05 6.44 -16.08
N LYS A 100 -6.41 6.27 -14.91
CA LYS A 100 -5.59 7.32 -14.30
C LYS A 100 -4.37 7.68 -15.14
N MET A 101 -3.74 6.70 -15.80
CA MET A 101 -2.63 6.91 -16.73
C MET A 101 -3.07 7.76 -17.93
N SER A 102 -4.17 7.38 -18.59
CA SER A 102 -4.71 8.12 -19.74
C SER A 102 -5.09 9.55 -19.36
N ASN A 103 -5.84 9.72 -18.26
CA ASN A 103 -6.25 11.04 -17.78
C ASN A 103 -5.05 11.94 -17.42
N ALA A 104 -3.98 11.37 -16.85
CA ALA A 104 -2.76 12.13 -16.56
C ALA A 104 -2.05 12.56 -17.86
N SER A 105 -1.99 11.69 -18.86
CA SER A 105 -1.42 12.00 -20.18
C SER A 105 -2.23 13.08 -20.90
N GLU A 106 -3.56 13.03 -20.86
CA GLU A 106 -4.43 14.06 -21.45
C GLU A 106 -4.23 15.43 -20.80
N ARG A 107 -3.92 15.46 -19.50
CA ARG A 107 -3.59 16.68 -18.74
C ARG A 107 -2.12 17.10 -18.86
N LEU A 108 -1.33 16.44 -19.71
CA LEU A 108 0.11 16.67 -19.88
C LEU A 108 0.94 16.44 -18.61
N ASP A 109 0.41 15.69 -17.63
CA ASP A 109 1.13 15.25 -16.42
C ASP A 109 1.86 13.93 -16.70
N PHE A 110 2.91 14.03 -17.52
CA PHE A 110 3.66 12.86 -18.00
C PHE A 110 4.39 12.11 -16.90
N GLU A 111 4.81 12.80 -15.83
CA GLU A 111 5.43 12.13 -14.67
C GLU A 111 4.43 11.22 -13.96
N LYS A 112 3.20 11.69 -13.73
CA LYS A 112 2.16 10.87 -13.09
C LYS A 112 1.71 9.74 -14.01
N ALA A 113 1.58 9.99 -15.32
CA ALA A 113 1.28 8.95 -16.31
C ALA A 113 2.37 7.86 -16.33
N ALA A 114 3.65 8.24 -16.37
CA ALA A 114 4.77 7.30 -16.32
C ALA A 114 4.76 6.44 -15.04
N ARG A 115 4.45 7.05 -13.88
CA ARG A 115 4.30 6.28 -12.62
C ARG A 115 3.19 5.24 -12.70
N TYR A 116 2.02 5.58 -13.25
CA TYR A 116 0.92 4.62 -13.40
C TYR A 116 1.27 3.49 -14.38
N ARG A 117 1.90 3.82 -15.50
CA ARG A 117 2.43 2.84 -16.47
C ARG A 117 3.40 1.86 -15.81
N ASP A 118 4.37 2.38 -15.05
CA ASP A 118 5.39 1.55 -14.42
C ASP A 118 4.78 0.64 -13.34
N MET A 119 3.77 1.14 -12.58
CA MET A 119 3.00 0.32 -11.64
C MET A 119 2.23 -0.80 -12.36
N LEU A 120 1.57 -0.51 -13.48
CA LEU A 120 0.88 -1.51 -14.30
C LEU A 120 1.82 -2.62 -14.76
N GLN A 121 2.98 -2.25 -15.32
CA GLN A 121 3.99 -3.21 -15.76
C GLN A 121 4.47 -4.09 -14.59
N ARG A 122 4.70 -3.51 -13.41
CA ARG A 122 5.10 -4.26 -12.21
C ARG A 122 4.02 -5.24 -11.74
N ILE A 123 2.75 -4.83 -11.76
CA ILE A 123 1.60 -5.69 -11.40
C ILE A 123 1.43 -6.85 -12.39
N GLN A 124 1.66 -6.59 -13.68
CA GLN A 124 1.58 -7.60 -14.74
C GLN A 124 2.75 -8.60 -14.64
N ASN A 125 3.99 -8.12 -14.52
CA ASN A 125 5.19 -8.95 -14.45
C ASN A 125 5.24 -9.81 -13.18
N PHE A 126 4.56 -9.41 -12.10
CA PHE A 126 4.45 -10.24 -10.90
C PHE A 126 3.67 -11.55 -11.14
N ARG A 127 2.78 -11.61 -12.16
CA ARG A 127 2.05 -12.83 -12.54
C ARG A 127 2.97 -13.97 -12.97
N GLU A 128 4.04 -13.65 -13.69
CA GLU A 128 4.92 -14.67 -14.29
C GLU A 128 5.75 -15.41 -13.24
N LYS A 129 5.90 -14.85 -12.03
CA LYS A 129 6.65 -15.48 -10.93
C LYS A 129 5.81 -16.32 -9.97
N GLN A 130 4.49 -16.10 -9.87
CA GLN A 130 3.62 -16.92 -9.01
C GLN A 130 3.28 -18.29 -9.61
N THR A 131 3.30 -18.46 -10.93
CA THR A 131 3.09 -19.77 -11.57
C THR A 131 4.15 -20.81 -11.18
N VAL A 132 5.34 -20.37 -10.75
CA VAL A 132 6.44 -21.28 -10.33
C VAL A 132 6.39 -21.60 -8.82
N VAL A 133 5.64 -20.83 -8.02
CA VAL A 133 5.57 -21.02 -6.55
C VAL A 133 4.29 -21.74 -6.13
N SER A 134 3.30 -21.89 -7.01
CA SER A 134 2.02 -22.56 -6.72
C SER A 134 2.06 -24.10 -6.80
N LEU A 135 3.24 -24.74 -6.68
CA LEU A 135 3.32 -26.21 -6.64
C LEU A 135 3.38 -26.80 -5.23
N GLU A 136 3.51 -26.02 -4.15
CA GLU A 136 3.44 -26.59 -2.78
C GLU A 136 2.77 -25.63 -1.77
N GLY A 137 1.47 -25.85 -1.56
CA GLY A 137 0.65 -25.32 -0.45
C GLY A 137 -0.02 -23.98 -0.73
N GLY A 138 -1.33 -23.83 -0.86
CA GLY A 138 -2.49 -24.59 -0.38
C GLY A 138 -3.60 -23.54 -0.11
N ASP A 139 -4.86 -23.88 -0.41
CA ASP A 139 -6.10 -23.06 -0.34
C ASP A 139 -6.02 -21.64 0.27
N GLU A 140 -6.29 -20.63 -0.56
CA GLU A 140 -6.51 -19.23 -0.15
C GLU A 140 -7.92 -19.03 0.45
N ASP A 141 -8.09 -19.36 1.73
CA ASP A 141 -9.22 -18.85 2.52
C ASP A 141 -8.87 -17.48 3.12
N VAL A 142 -9.28 -16.41 2.45
CA VAL A 142 -9.14 -15.02 2.95
C VAL A 142 -10.21 -14.76 4.03
N ILE A 143 -9.86 -15.01 5.30
CA ILE A 143 -10.71 -14.61 6.44
C ILE A 143 -10.41 -13.16 6.84
N GLY A 144 -11.24 -12.22 6.38
CA GLY A 144 -11.19 -10.82 6.82
C GLY A 144 -11.93 -10.60 8.14
N PHE A 145 -11.23 -10.49 9.27
CA PHE A 145 -11.84 -10.07 10.53
C PHE A 145 -11.95 -8.54 10.62
N ALA A 146 -13.17 -8.01 10.43
CA ALA A 146 -13.51 -6.63 10.77
C ALA A 146 -13.99 -6.56 12.24
N LYS A 147 -13.16 -6.06 13.16
CA LYS A 147 -13.58 -5.80 14.54
C LYS A 147 -14.32 -4.46 14.62
N LYS A 148 -15.65 -4.50 14.70
CA LYS A 148 -16.49 -3.33 15.02
C LYS A 148 -16.41 -3.08 16.53
N THR A 149 -15.54 -2.18 16.97
CA THR A 149 -15.54 -1.72 18.37
C THR A 149 -16.81 -0.91 18.61
N ARG A 150 -17.78 -1.53 19.30
CA ARG A 150 -18.98 -0.86 19.81
C ARG A 150 -18.53 0.17 20.85
N ARG A 151 -18.58 1.47 20.51
CA ARG A 151 -18.50 2.54 21.52
C ARG A 151 -19.73 2.41 22.43
N ARG A 152 -19.54 1.97 23.66
CA ARG A 152 -20.47 2.28 24.75
C ARG A 152 -20.25 3.75 25.09
N THR A 153 -21.19 4.61 24.71
CA THR A 153 -21.30 5.94 25.28
C THR A 153 -21.67 5.78 26.75
N SER A 154 -20.77 6.22 27.62
CA SER A 154 -21.08 6.51 29.01
C SER A 154 -21.85 7.83 29.05
N ASP A 155 -23.18 7.75 29.00
CA ASP A 155 -24.03 8.89 29.33
C ASP A 155 -24.19 8.96 30.85
N SER A 156 -23.49 9.93 31.42
CA SER A 156 -23.78 10.50 32.72
C SER A 156 -25.17 11.14 32.70
N PHE A 157 -26.13 10.58 33.43
CA PHE A 157 -27.35 11.27 33.82
C PHE A 157 -27.60 11.14 35.33
N ARG A 158 -27.67 12.32 35.94
CA ARG A 158 -28.24 12.73 37.23
C ARG A 158 -29.35 11.79 37.76
N ASN A 159 -29.26 11.42 39.04
CA ASN A 159 -30.02 12.02 40.14
C ASN A 159 -29.43 11.61 41.49
#